data_AF-A0A2D7IG72-F1
#
_entry.id   AF-A0A2D7IG72-F1
#
_cell.length_a   1.000
_cell.length_b   1.000
_cell.length_c   1.000
_cell.angle_alpha   90.00
_cell.angle_beta   90.00
_cell.angle_gamma   90.00
#
_symmetry.space_group_name_H-M   'P 1'
#
loop_
_entity.id
_entity.type
_entity.pdbx_description
1 polymer ?
#
loop_
_entity_poly.entity_id
_entity_poly.type
_entity_poly.pdbx_seq_one_letter_code
_entity_poly.pdbx_strand_id
1 'polypeptide(L)'
;MNEINIHKLTKKNVDNKVLNSNFKKLSNKMSLEEVAQEFESIFVNQMLKSARSAKLSDGILTNEANKTYQSLLDQEYSKSLAKNHSFGIAEGLIRQFGSNTNRK
;
A
#
# COMPACT_ATOMS: atom_id res chain seq x y z
N MET A 1 59.60 7.09 -10.97
CA MET A 1 58.58 6.06 -11.18
C MET A 1 57.27 6.59 -10.61
N ASN A 2 56.39 7.13 -11.46
CA ASN A 2 55.03 7.50 -11.07
C ASN A 2 54.12 6.37 -11.54
N GLU A 3 53.50 5.66 -10.61
CA GLU A 3 52.51 4.65 -10.96
C GLU A 3 51.30 5.32 -11.61
N ILE A 4 51.02 4.94 -12.86
CA ILE A 4 49.73 5.21 -13.49
C ILE A 4 48.74 4.29 -12.79
N ASN A 5 47.87 4.87 -11.96
CA ASN A 5 46.83 4.12 -11.27
C ASN A 5 45.74 3.69 -12.27
N ILE A 6 45.99 2.58 -12.94
CA ILE A 6 45.06 1.90 -13.85
C ILE A 6 43.93 1.16 -13.11
N HIS A 7 43.85 1.26 -11.78
CA HIS A 7 42.77 0.69 -10.98
C HIS A 7 41.59 1.66 -10.82
N LYS A 8 40.75 1.63 -11.86
CA LYS A 8 39.29 1.81 -11.78
C LYS A 8 38.74 3.23 -11.84
N LEU A 9 38.95 3.78 -13.04
CA LEU A 9 37.95 4.45 -13.87
C LEU A 9 36.71 3.56 -14.20
N THR A 10 36.23 2.71 -13.28
CA THR A 10 35.13 1.77 -13.54
C THR A 10 34.21 1.62 -12.31
N LYS A 11 33.05 2.27 -12.41
CA LYS A 11 31.76 1.88 -11.82
C LYS A 11 31.50 2.13 -10.32
N LYS A 12 31.19 3.39 -9.97
CA LYS A 12 30.07 3.69 -9.06
C LYS A 12 29.37 5.04 -9.33
N ASN A 13 29.43 5.50 -10.59
CA ASN A 13 28.52 6.52 -11.15
C ASN A 13 27.49 5.89 -12.11
N VAL A 14 27.39 4.57 -12.09
CA VAL A 14 26.30 3.81 -12.70
C VAL A 14 25.27 3.65 -11.57
N ASP A 15 24.06 4.17 -11.81
CA ASP A 15 22.79 3.88 -11.12
C ASP A 15 22.11 4.90 -10.21
N ASN A 16 22.66 6.07 -9.85
CA ASN A 16 21.83 7.06 -9.13
C ASN A 16 20.70 7.67 -9.99
N LYS A 17 20.90 7.75 -11.32
CA LYS A 17 19.89 8.24 -12.27
C LYS A 17 18.85 7.18 -12.65
N VAL A 18 19.28 5.92 -12.76
CA VAL A 18 18.39 4.78 -13.11
C VAL A 18 17.52 4.38 -11.92
N LEU A 19 18.09 4.38 -10.71
CA LEU A 19 17.34 4.20 -9.47
C LEU A 19 16.30 5.32 -9.31
N ASN A 20 16.70 6.60 -9.44
CA ASN A 20 15.76 7.73 -9.37
C ASN A 20 14.71 7.70 -10.49
N SER A 21 15.05 7.29 -11.71
CA SER A 21 14.05 7.16 -12.79
C SER A 21 13.03 6.04 -12.53
N ASN A 22 13.43 4.94 -11.88
CA ASN A 22 12.53 3.86 -11.50
C ASN A 22 11.66 4.24 -10.29
N PHE A 23 12.22 4.96 -9.31
CA PHE A 23 11.43 5.57 -8.23
C PHE A 23 10.46 6.64 -8.78
N LYS A 24 10.86 7.39 -9.81
CA LYS A 24 10.01 8.40 -10.49
C LYS A 24 8.92 7.76 -11.37
N LYS A 25 9.19 6.59 -11.93
CA LYS A 25 8.24 5.80 -12.74
C LYS A 25 7.28 4.98 -11.86
N LEU A 26 7.75 4.50 -10.71
CA LEU A 26 6.91 3.99 -9.62
C LEU A 26 6.11 5.12 -8.96
N SER A 27 6.66 6.34 -8.95
CA SER A 27 5.94 7.59 -8.67
C SER A 27 5.17 8.12 -9.89
N ASN A 28 4.65 7.24 -10.75
CA ASN A 28 3.37 7.57 -11.38
C ASN A 28 2.46 7.88 -10.20
N LYS A 29 2.29 9.17 -9.93
CA LYS A 29 1.82 9.67 -8.65
C LYS A 29 0.39 9.16 -8.52
N MET A 30 0.19 8.09 -7.76
CA MET A 30 -1.15 7.75 -7.30
C MET A 30 -1.68 9.05 -6.70
N SER A 31 -2.81 9.48 -7.24
CA SER A 31 -3.53 10.63 -6.76
C SER A 31 -3.81 10.45 -5.26
N LEU A 32 -3.94 11.55 -4.53
CA LEU A 32 -4.28 11.49 -3.11
C LEU A 32 -5.58 10.68 -2.92
N GLU A 33 -6.48 10.80 -3.88
CA GLU A 33 -7.72 10.07 -4.02
C GLU A 33 -7.49 8.56 -4.12
N GLU A 34 -6.63 8.08 -5.03
CA GLU A 34 -6.31 6.66 -5.18
C GLU A 34 -5.70 6.06 -3.90
N VAL A 35 -4.78 6.79 -3.26
CA VAL A 35 -4.16 6.36 -2.01
C VAL A 35 -5.17 6.33 -0.86
N ALA A 36 -6.05 7.33 -0.80
CA ALA A 36 -7.08 7.41 0.23
C ALA A 36 -8.11 6.28 0.11
N GLN A 37 -8.50 5.93 -1.13
CA GLN A 37 -9.38 4.80 -1.44
C GLN A 37 -8.75 3.46 -1.06
N GLU A 38 -7.47 3.25 -1.40
CA GLU A 38 -6.77 2.02 -1.01
C GLU A 38 -6.66 1.91 0.52
N PHE A 39 -6.38 3.02 1.20
CA PHE A 39 -6.34 3.05 2.67
C PHE A 39 -7.69 2.67 3.30
N GLU A 40 -8.80 3.19 2.77
CA GLU A 40 -10.14 2.83 3.26
C GLU A 40 -10.39 1.32 3.09
N SER A 41 -9.95 0.72 1.98
CA SER A 41 -10.05 -0.73 1.77
C SER A 41 -9.29 -1.56 2.82
N ILE A 42 -8.10 -1.09 3.24
CA ILE A 42 -7.30 -1.73 4.29
C ILE A 42 -8.03 -1.60 5.64
N PHE A 43 -8.59 -0.43 5.92
CA PHE A 43 -9.35 -0.20 7.15
C PHE A 43 -10.59 -1.11 7.24
N VAL A 44 -11.36 -1.21 6.16
CA VAL A 44 -12.52 -2.12 6.08
C VAL A 44 -12.08 -3.56 6.25
N ASN A 45 -10.95 -3.97 5.65
CA ASN A 45 -10.40 -5.31 5.86
C ASN A 45 -10.10 -5.57 7.34
N GLN A 46 -9.49 -4.59 8.02
CA GLN A 46 -9.19 -4.69 9.44
C GLN A 46 -10.45 -4.74 10.30
N MET A 47 -11.48 -3.97 9.95
CA MET A 47 -12.79 -4.03 10.60
C MET A 47 -13.42 -5.42 10.44
N LEU A 48 -13.43 -6.00 9.25
CA LEU A 48 -13.95 -7.34 8.98
C LEU A 48 -13.20 -8.41 9.78
N LYS A 49 -11.86 -8.32 9.80
CA LYS A 49 -11.00 -9.19 10.62
C LYS A 49 -11.35 -9.08 12.10
N SER A 50 -11.43 -7.86 12.64
CA SER A 50 -11.78 -7.63 14.04
C SER A 50 -13.18 -8.15 14.39
N ALA A 51 -14.17 -7.96 13.51
CA ALA A 51 -15.51 -8.50 13.68
C ALA A 51 -15.52 -10.04 13.73
N ARG A 52 -14.73 -10.72 12.89
CA ARG A 52 -14.57 -12.18 12.93
C ARG A 52 -13.81 -12.65 14.17
N SER A 53 -12.77 -11.91 14.58
CA SER A 53 -12.00 -12.22 15.80
C SER A 53 -12.85 -12.10 17.07
N ALA A 54 -13.92 -11.31 17.06
CA ALA A 54 -14.87 -11.20 18.17
C ALA A 54 -15.82 -12.41 18.29
N LYS A 55 -15.80 -13.35 17.34
CA LYS A 55 -16.62 -14.57 17.39
C LYS A 55 -16.13 -15.49 18.52
N LEU A 56 -17.07 -15.98 19.34
CA LEU A 56 -16.81 -16.71 20.59
C LEU A 56 -16.06 -18.07 20.45
N SER A 57 -15.84 -18.57 19.23
CA SER A 57 -15.08 -19.81 19.02
C SER A 57 -14.62 -19.99 17.57
N ASP A 58 -13.34 -20.36 17.41
CA ASP A 58 -12.81 -21.14 16.28
C ASP A 58 -13.57 -22.49 16.31
N GLY A 59 -14.54 -22.64 15.41
CA GLY A 59 -15.33 -23.87 15.34
C GLY A 59 -14.44 -25.05 14.93
N ILE A 60 -14.84 -26.28 15.27
CA ILE A 60 -14.10 -27.52 14.97
C ILE A 60 -13.75 -27.68 13.47
N LEU A 61 -14.36 -26.90 12.58
CA LEU A 61 -14.10 -26.84 11.13
C LEU A 61 -13.05 -25.80 10.69
N THR A 62 -12.41 -25.08 11.61
CA THR A 62 -11.36 -24.11 11.27
C THR A 62 -10.04 -24.84 11.02
N ASN A 63 -9.55 -24.80 9.79
CA ASN A 63 -8.21 -25.26 9.42
C ASN A 63 -7.43 -24.11 8.73
N GLU A 64 -6.12 -24.29 8.55
CA GLU A 64 -5.22 -23.28 7.95
C GLU A 64 -5.67 -22.84 6.55
N ALA A 65 -6.13 -23.79 5.73
CA ALA A 65 -6.59 -23.54 4.36
C ALA A 65 -7.86 -22.67 4.35
N ASN A 66 -8.80 -22.95 5.25
CA ASN A 66 -10.01 -22.16 5.46
C ASN A 66 -9.65 -20.74 5.94
N LYS A 67 -8.68 -20.59 6.86
CA LYS A 67 -8.21 -19.27 7.33
C LYS A 67 -7.63 -18.45 6.17
N THR A 68 -6.81 -19.07 5.34
CA THR A 68 -6.24 -18.43 4.15
C THR A 68 -7.30 -18.01 3.15
N TYR A 69 -8.22 -18.92 2.80
CA TYR A 69 -9.32 -18.63 1.88
C TYR A 69 -10.20 -17.48 2.38
N GLN A 70 -10.55 -17.49 3.67
CA GLN A 70 -11.34 -16.41 4.29
C GLN A 70 -10.60 -15.08 4.27
N SER A 71 -9.27 -15.07 4.50
CA SER A 71 -8.48 -13.84 4.41
C SER A 71 -8.45 -13.26 3.00
N LEU A 72 -8.39 -14.10 1.97
CA LEU A 72 -8.45 -13.65 0.58
C LEU A 72 -9.85 -13.11 0.24
N LEU A 73 -10.90 -13.81 0.70
CA LEU A 73 -12.27 -13.35 0.54
C LEU A 73 -12.51 -12.00 1.23
N ASP A 74 -11.99 -11.81 2.45
CA ASP A 74 -12.07 -10.54 3.19
C ASP A 74 -11.35 -9.40 2.47
N GLN A 75 -10.25 -9.69 1.77
CA GLN A 75 -9.53 -8.69 1.00
C GLN A 75 -10.32 -8.22 -0.22
N GLU A 76 -10.94 -9.15 -0.96
CA GLU A 76 -11.76 -8.78 -2.11
C GLU A 76 -13.07 -8.10 -1.68
N TYR A 77 -13.65 -8.58 -0.57
CA TYR A 77 -14.82 -7.94 -0.01
C TYR A 77 -14.50 -6.52 0.49
N SER A 78 -13.37 -6.31 1.16
CA SER A 78 -13.01 -4.98 1.64
C SER A 78 -12.76 -3.98 0.52
N LYS A 79 -12.13 -4.40 -0.59
CA LYS A 79 -12.00 -3.58 -1.81
C LYS A 79 -13.36 -3.24 -2.41
N SER A 80 -14.25 -4.23 -2.53
CA SER A 80 -15.60 -4.03 -3.07
C SER A 80 -16.43 -3.10 -2.18
N LEU A 81 -16.35 -3.27 -0.85
CA LEU A 81 -17.04 -2.42 0.11
C LEU A 81 -16.52 -1.00 0.07
N ALA A 82 -15.20 -0.78 0.20
CA ALA A 82 -14.64 0.57 0.15
C ALA A 82 -14.98 1.30 -1.16
N LYS A 83 -15.03 0.57 -2.29
CA LYS A 83 -15.41 1.16 -3.58
C LYS A 83 -16.90 1.48 -3.69
N ASN A 84 -17.77 0.60 -3.18
CA ASN A 84 -19.24 0.74 -3.36
C ASN A 84 -19.93 1.48 -2.21
N HIS A 85 -19.30 1.51 -1.03
CA HIS A 85 -19.79 2.10 0.20
C HIS A 85 -18.66 2.96 0.78
N SER A 86 -18.82 4.27 0.73
CA SER A 86 -17.87 5.18 1.38
C SER A 86 -18.14 5.21 2.88
N PHE A 87 -17.07 5.03 3.67
CA PHE A 87 -17.10 5.14 5.13
C PHE A 87 -16.62 6.52 5.61
N GLY A 88 -16.32 7.44 4.68
CA GLY A 88 -15.88 8.79 4.99
C GLY A 88 -14.39 8.91 5.32
N ILE A 89 -13.64 7.80 5.31
CA ILE A 89 -12.22 7.79 5.68
C ILE A 89 -11.40 8.35 4.54
N ALA A 90 -11.67 7.90 3.31
CA ALA A 90 -10.98 8.40 2.13
C ALA A 90 -11.20 9.91 1.95
N GLU A 91 -12.43 10.39 2.13
CA GLU A 91 -12.81 11.81 2.05
C GLU A 91 -12.18 12.62 3.20
N GLY A 92 -12.08 12.02 4.39
CA GLY A 92 -11.36 12.59 5.52
C GLY A 92 -9.89 12.83 5.21
N LEU A 93 -9.24 11.84 4.61
CA LEU A 93 -7.84 11.95 4.17
C LEU A 93 -7.69 13.00 3.07
N ILE A 94 -8.53 12.98 2.04
CA ILE A 94 -8.50 13.98 0.96
C ILE A 94 -8.69 15.39 1.52
N ARG A 95 -9.63 15.60 2.43
CA ARG A 95 -9.85 16.90 3.08
C ARG A 95 -8.64 17.36 3.90
N GLN A 96 -8.03 16.46 4.66
CA GLN A 96 -6.90 16.80 5.54
C GLN A 96 -5.60 17.06 4.75
N PHE A 97 -5.34 16.27 3.70
CA PHE A 97 -4.09 16.33 2.96
C PHE A 97 -4.19 17.16 1.67
N GLY A 98 -5.35 17.19 1.02
CA GLY A 98 -5.58 17.94 -0.22
C GLY A 98 -5.57 19.45 -0.02
N SER A 99 -6.11 19.95 1.09
CA SER A 99 -6.02 21.38 1.44
C SER A 99 -4.59 21.81 1.81
N ASN A 100 -3.71 20.89 2.21
CA ASN A 100 -2.31 21.19 2.51
C ASN A 100 -1.42 21.19 1.27
N THR A 101 -1.80 20.50 0.19
CA THR A 101 -1.04 20.50 -1.07
C THR A 101 -1.24 21.77 -1.90
N ASN A 102 -2.43 22.40 -1.82
CA ASN A 102 -2.76 23.62 -2.58
C ASN A 102 -2.36 24.94 -1.89
N ARG A 103 -1.76 24.90 -0.69
CA ARG A 103 -1.17 26.08 -0.02
C ARG A 103 0.34 26.13 -0.28
N LYS A 104 0.75 26.42 -1.51
CA LYS A 104 2.11 26.87 -1.85
C LYS A 104 2.06 27.84 -3.02
#